data_AF-A0A7W4GIS7-F1
#
_entry.id   AF-A0A7W4GIS7-F1
#
_cell.length_a   1.000
_cell.length_b   1.000
_cell.length_c   1.000
_cell.angle_alpha   90.00
_cell.angle_beta   90.00
_cell.angle_gamma   90.00
#
_symmetry.space_group_name_H-M   'P 1'
#
loop_
_entity.id
_entity.type
_entity.pdbx_description
1 polymer ?
#
loop_
_entity_poly.entity_id
_entity_poly.type
_entity_poly.pdbx_seq_one_letter_code
_entity_poly.pdbx_strand_id
1 'polypeptide(L)'
;MSSILDSVNKRTQLVGQNRLELLLFRLSGRQRFGINVFKVKEVLQCPPLTSLPKLNRFVKGVAHIRGATISVIDLSAATGGRPLTSTENCFIIISEYNRSVQGFLVSSVERIINMNWEAIMPPPQGSGRSSYLTAVTEIEGELVEILDVEKILDEISPVKTSISKELNEALTIDREQHYHIMVIDDSAVARKQIIRSLESLNLQIDTAKDGREALEKLKSIAAEMDDVSVEIPLIISDIEMPEMDRYTLTAEIRNDPK
;
A
#
# COMPACT_ATOMS: atom_id res chain seq x y z
N MET A 1 -33.21 7.10 -2.27
CA MET A 1 -32.29 6.11 -1.66
C MET A 1 -31.35 5.45 -2.70
N SER A 2 -30.98 6.09 -3.82
CA SER A 2 -30.06 5.50 -4.82
C SER A 2 -28.61 6.00 -4.76
N SER A 3 -28.32 7.15 -4.14
CA SER A 3 -26.97 7.75 -4.24
C SER A 3 -25.86 7.02 -3.48
N ILE A 4 -26.19 6.22 -2.46
CA ILE A 4 -25.22 5.43 -1.69
C ILE A 4 -24.83 4.17 -2.47
N LEU A 5 -25.80 3.52 -3.12
CA LEU A 5 -25.51 2.36 -3.98
C LEU A 5 -24.76 2.78 -5.24
N ASP A 6 -25.07 3.93 -5.84
CA ASP A 6 -24.35 4.43 -7.02
C ASP A 6 -22.89 4.85 -6.71
N SER A 7 -22.62 5.33 -5.49
CA SER A 7 -21.24 5.65 -5.06
C SER A 7 -20.44 4.41 -4.67
N VAL A 8 -21.09 3.38 -4.11
CA VAL A 8 -20.48 2.05 -3.92
C VAL A 8 -20.19 1.41 -5.27
N ASN A 9 -21.14 1.41 -6.20
CA ASN A 9 -20.98 0.81 -7.53
C ASN A 9 -19.89 1.49 -8.36
N LYS A 10 -19.71 2.83 -8.25
CA LYS A 10 -18.60 3.53 -8.91
C LYS A 10 -17.22 3.11 -8.38
N ARG A 11 -17.10 2.80 -7.08
CA ARG A 11 -15.88 2.25 -6.49
C ARG A 11 -15.67 0.80 -6.91
N THR A 12 -16.72 -0.02 -6.91
CA THR A 12 -16.64 -1.44 -7.31
C THR A 12 -16.37 -1.63 -8.81
N GLN A 13 -16.86 -0.73 -9.68
CA GLN A 13 -16.61 -0.80 -11.12
C GLN A 13 -15.20 -0.37 -11.54
N LEU A 14 -14.46 0.36 -10.71
CA LEU A 14 -13.04 0.63 -10.95
C LEU A 14 -12.19 -0.64 -10.80
N VAL A 15 -12.59 -1.54 -9.89
CA VAL A 15 -11.91 -2.82 -9.63
C VAL A 15 -12.05 -3.79 -10.81
N GLY A 16 -13.14 -3.71 -11.59
CA GLY A 16 -13.42 -4.59 -12.72
C GLY A 16 -12.90 -4.14 -14.10
N GLN A 17 -12.27 -2.97 -14.24
CA GLN A 17 -11.84 -2.42 -15.54
C GLN A 17 -10.34 -2.21 -15.71
N ASN A 18 -9.50 -2.68 -14.78
CA ASN A 18 -8.04 -2.46 -14.80
C ASN A 18 -7.64 -0.97 -14.94
N ARG A 19 -8.40 -0.07 -14.28
CA ARG A 19 -8.19 1.39 -14.33
C ARG A 19 -7.58 1.90 -13.04
N LEU A 20 -6.54 2.72 -13.16
CA LEU A 20 -5.90 3.40 -12.04
C LEU A 20 -6.25 4.88 -12.04
N GLU A 21 -6.56 5.42 -10.86
CA GLU A 21 -6.69 6.85 -10.63
C GLU A 21 -5.48 7.37 -9.85
N LEU A 22 -4.78 8.34 -10.45
CA LEU A 22 -3.58 8.95 -9.87
C LEU A 22 -3.83 10.42 -9.57
N LEU A 23 -3.54 10.83 -8.33
CA LEU A 23 -3.43 12.24 -7.98
C LEU A 23 -2.04 12.72 -8.35
N LEU A 24 -1.95 13.69 -9.27
CA LEU A 24 -0.69 14.31 -9.67
C LEU A 24 -0.32 15.47 -8.74
N PHE A 25 0.95 15.54 -8.35
CA PHE A 25 1.49 16.59 -7.51
C PHE A 25 2.97 16.83 -7.79
N ARG A 26 3.54 17.83 -7.13
CA ARG A 26 4.96 18.18 -7.21
C ARG A 26 5.60 18.27 -5.84
N LEU A 27 6.89 17.96 -5.80
CA LEU A 27 7.76 18.11 -4.64
C LEU A 27 8.60 19.38 -4.84
N SER A 28 9.91 19.33 -4.58
CA SER A 28 10.81 20.39 -5.04
C SER A 28 11.06 20.28 -6.55
N GLY A 29 10.85 21.38 -7.29
CA GLY A 29 11.18 21.47 -8.72
C GLY A 29 10.01 21.18 -9.67
N ARG A 30 10.34 20.75 -10.90
CA ARG A 30 9.37 20.57 -12.01
C ARG A 30 8.91 19.12 -12.21
N GLN A 31 9.57 18.15 -11.57
CA GLN A 31 9.21 16.73 -11.68
C GLN A 31 7.80 16.50 -11.15
N ARG A 32 6.99 15.77 -11.93
CA ARG A 32 5.65 15.36 -11.53
C ARG A 32 5.71 14.00 -10.85
N PHE A 33 4.93 13.88 -9.79
CA PHE A 33 4.76 12.66 -9.03
C PHE A 33 3.28 12.27 -9.01
N GLY A 34 3.02 10.99 -8.85
CA GLY A 34 1.68 10.42 -8.72
C GLY A 34 1.54 9.62 -7.44
N ILE A 35 0.34 9.62 -6.87
CA ILE A 35 -0.08 8.70 -5.81
C ILE A 35 -1.42 8.10 -6.21
N ASN A 36 -1.61 6.81 -5.95
CA ASN A 36 -2.91 6.16 -6.13
C ASN A 36 -3.96 6.86 -5.25
N VAL A 37 -5.06 7.30 -5.85
CA VAL A 37 -6.15 7.99 -5.17
C VAL A 37 -6.76 7.14 -4.05
N PHE A 38 -6.72 5.81 -4.15
CA PHE A 38 -7.17 4.93 -3.05
C PHE A 38 -6.36 5.09 -1.77
N LYS A 39 -5.09 5.53 -1.87
CA LYS A 39 -4.24 5.85 -0.72
C LYS A 39 -4.48 7.29 -0.19
N VAL A 40 -5.34 8.07 -0.83
CA VAL A 40 -5.62 9.47 -0.45
C VAL A 40 -6.98 9.58 0.23
N LYS A 41 -6.98 10.03 1.49
CA LYS A 41 -8.22 10.40 2.21
C LYS A 41 -8.73 11.77 1.78
N GLU A 42 -7.86 12.77 1.78
CA GLU A 42 -8.17 14.13 1.37
C GLU A 42 -6.91 14.93 1.06
N VAL A 43 -7.07 16.06 0.37
CA VAL A 43 -6.00 17.03 0.10
C VAL A 43 -6.42 18.37 0.70
N LEU A 44 -5.52 18.98 1.46
CA LEU A 44 -5.76 20.24 2.14
C LEU A 44 -4.62 21.22 1.86
N GLN A 45 -4.90 22.52 1.91
CA GLN A 45 -3.84 23.50 2.01
C GLN A 45 -3.13 23.33 3.36
N CYS A 46 -1.79 23.42 3.38
CA CYS A 46 -1.01 23.22 4.59
C CYS A 46 -1.38 24.28 5.63
N PRO A 47 -1.99 23.90 6.78
CA PRO A 47 -2.19 24.82 7.88
C PRO A 47 -0.84 25.11 8.57
N PRO A 48 -0.79 26.09 9.48
CA PRO A 48 0.37 26.28 10.35
C PRO A 48 0.73 24.98 11.08
N LEU A 49 2.02 24.63 11.06
CA LEU A 49 2.54 23.43 11.70
C LEU A 49 3.10 23.76 13.08
N THR A 50 2.82 22.89 14.05
CA THR A 50 3.45 22.93 15.37
C THR A 50 4.68 22.04 15.37
N SER A 51 5.84 22.60 15.74
CA SER A 51 7.07 21.82 15.91
C SER A 51 7.06 21.07 17.23
N LEU A 52 7.47 19.80 17.23
CA LEU A 52 7.64 19.00 18.43
C LEU A 52 9.12 18.66 18.64
N PRO A 53 9.57 18.48 19.91
CA PRO A 53 10.93 18.03 20.18
C PRO A 53 11.12 16.57 19.73
N LYS A 54 12.35 16.23 19.29
CA LYS A 54 12.77 14.86 18.92
C LYS A 54 11.97 14.22 17.77
N LEU A 55 11.49 15.03 16.81
CA LEU A 55 10.88 14.52 15.59
C LEU A 55 11.92 13.82 14.68
N ASN A 56 11.44 12.85 13.90
CA ASN A 56 12.22 12.30 12.79
C ASN A 56 12.59 13.44 11.82
N ARG A 57 13.79 13.41 11.24
CA ARG A 57 14.32 14.45 10.32
C ARG A 57 13.42 14.75 9.11
N PHE A 58 12.54 13.83 8.73
CA PHE A 58 11.61 13.99 7.62
C PHE A 58 10.25 14.57 8.04
N VAL A 59 9.98 14.66 9.34
CA VAL A 59 8.73 15.22 9.86
C VAL A 59 8.91 16.73 10.06
N LYS A 60 8.11 17.51 9.34
CA LYS A 60 8.14 18.98 9.40
C LYS A 60 7.46 19.52 10.67
N GLY A 61 6.47 18.79 11.19
CA GLY A 61 5.72 19.14 12.38
C GLY A 61 4.42 18.36 12.49
N VAL A 62 3.49 18.87 13.28
CA VAL A 62 2.14 18.35 13.41
C VAL A 62 1.10 19.41 13.05
N ALA A 63 0.03 19.00 12.39
CA ALA A 63 -1.13 19.83 12.07
C ALA A 63 -2.34 19.35 12.87
N HIS A 64 -3.19 20.29 13.31
CA HIS A 64 -4.47 19.95 13.92
C HIS A 64 -5.58 20.06 12.88
N ILE A 65 -6.11 18.92 12.45
CA ILE A 65 -7.09 18.82 11.36
C ILE A 65 -8.30 18.07 11.88
N ARG A 66 -9.46 18.74 11.89
CA ARG A 66 -10.77 18.17 12.31
C ARG A 66 -10.73 17.47 13.68
N GLY A 67 -10.03 18.06 14.66
CA GLY A 67 -9.95 17.50 16.02
C GLY A 67 -8.85 16.45 16.21
N ALA A 68 -8.14 16.05 15.15
CA ALA A 68 -7.04 15.09 15.22
C ALA A 68 -5.67 15.78 15.01
N THR A 69 -4.65 15.30 15.72
CA THR A 69 -3.26 15.73 15.53
C THR A 69 -2.60 14.80 14.51
N ILE A 70 -2.26 15.35 13.35
CA ILE A 70 -1.69 14.62 12.20
C ILE A 70 -0.23 14.99 12.03
N SER A 71 0.65 13.98 11.94
CA SER A 71 2.06 14.20 11.62
C SER A 71 2.22 14.58 10.14
N VAL A 72 3.01 15.62 9.88
CA VAL A 72 3.23 16.14 8.53
C VAL A 72 4.66 15.86 8.10
N ILE A 73 4.81 15.02 7.07
CA ILE A 73 6.07 14.53 6.53
C ILE A 73 6.42 15.30 5.27
N ASP A 74 7.63 15.86 5.18
CA ASP A 74 8.14 16.48 3.96
C ASP A 74 8.50 15.38 2.95
N LEU A 75 7.62 15.20 1.95
CA LEU A 75 7.76 14.12 0.98
C LEU A 75 8.96 14.33 0.05
N SER A 76 9.36 15.60 -0.19
CA SER A 76 10.57 15.92 -0.94
C SER A 76 11.82 15.50 -0.18
N ALA A 77 11.88 15.77 1.13
CA ALA A 77 12.99 15.32 1.96
C ALA A 77 13.00 13.79 2.13
N ALA A 78 11.84 13.18 2.34
CA ALA A 78 11.69 11.73 2.55
C ALA A 78 12.13 10.90 1.34
N THR A 79 11.92 11.42 0.12
CA THR A 79 12.33 10.77 -1.13
C THR A 79 13.76 11.08 -1.55
N GLY A 80 14.55 11.75 -0.68
CA GLY A 80 15.96 12.09 -0.94
C GLY A 80 16.19 13.38 -1.71
N GLY A 81 15.14 14.12 -2.03
CA GLY A 81 15.21 15.45 -2.63
C GLY A 81 15.54 16.56 -1.64
N ARG A 82 15.50 17.80 -2.13
CA ARG A 82 15.69 18.99 -1.28
C ARG A 82 14.42 19.22 -0.46
N PRO A 83 14.52 19.45 0.87
CA PRO A 83 13.35 19.79 1.68
C PRO A 83 12.65 21.06 1.18
N LEU A 84 11.33 21.13 1.37
CA LEU A 84 10.58 22.34 1.05
C LEU A 84 10.96 23.45 2.05
N THR A 85 11.31 24.63 1.52
CA THR A 85 11.83 25.76 2.31
C THR A 85 10.73 26.49 3.07
N SER A 86 9.51 26.51 2.53
CA SER A 86 8.32 27.09 3.14
C SER A 86 7.18 26.09 3.11
N THR A 87 6.30 26.18 4.10
CA THR A 87 5.00 25.50 4.10
C THR A 87 3.88 26.40 3.58
N GLU A 88 4.16 27.69 3.36
CA GLU A 88 3.21 28.64 2.78
C GLU A 88 2.85 28.20 1.36
N ASN A 89 1.56 28.17 1.06
CA ASN A 89 0.98 27.71 -0.22
C ASN A 89 1.29 26.26 -0.60
N CYS A 90 1.90 25.48 0.29
CA CYS A 90 2.03 24.03 0.12
C CYS A 90 0.71 23.34 0.44
N PHE A 91 0.62 22.08 0.01
CA PHE A 91 -0.52 21.21 0.27
C PHE A 91 -0.10 20.03 1.12
N ILE A 92 -1.07 19.45 1.82
CA ILE A 92 -0.93 18.20 2.55
C ILE A 92 -1.85 17.18 1.91
N ILE A 93 -1.28 16.07 1.45
CA ILE A 93 -2.01 14.87 1.02
C ILE A 93 -2.18 13.99 2.27
N ILE A 94 -3.41 13.84 2.74
CA ILE A 94 -3.72 12.99 3.90
C ILE A 94 -3.91 11.56 3.43
N SER A 95 -3.14 10.64 4.00
CA SER A 95 -3.19 9.20 3.76
C SER A 95 -3.48 8.46 5.05
N GLU A 96 -4.07 7.28 4.94
CA GLU A 96 -4.18 6.33 6.06
C GLU A 96 -3.42 5.06 5.72
N TYR A 97 -2.60 4.61 6.65
CA TYR A 97 -1.88 3.35 6.56
C TYR A 97 -1.83 2.70 7.94
N ASN A 98 -2.15 1.40 8.04
CA ASN A 98 -2.20 0.68 9.33
C ASN A 98 -3.00 1.42 10.42
N ARG A 99 -4.18 1.94 10.06
CA ARG A 99 -5.09 2.72 10.94
C ARG A 99 -4.47 4.00 11.49
N SER A 100 -3.34 4.41 10.94
CA SER A 100 -2.62 5.61 11.30
C SER A 100 -2.80 6.63 10.20
N VAL A 101 -3.08 7.88 10.56
CA VAL A 101 -3.33 8.96 9.59
C VAL A 101 -2.13 9.89 9.55
N GLN A 102 -1.58 10.11 8.35
CA GLN A 102 -0.41 10.94 8.11
C GLN A 102 -0.68 11.96 7.00
N GLY A 103 -0.01 13.10 7.10
CA GLY A 103 0.00 14.10 6.05
C GLY A 103 1.33 14.11 5.31
N PHE A 104 1.30 14.09 3.99
CA PHE A 104 2.46 14.31 3.14
C PHE A 104 2.46 15.73 2.61
N LEU A 105 3.46 16.51 3.00
CA LEU A 105 3.68 17.86 2.51
C LEU A 105 4.24 17.81 1.08
N VAL A 106 3.54 18.48 0.17
CA VAL A 106 3.87 18.62 -1.25
C VAL A 106 3.79 20.09 -1.66
N SER A 107 4.54 20.50 -2.69
CA SER A 107 4.59 21.91 -3.08
C SER A 107 3.31 22.36 -3.80
N SER A 108 2.77 21.51 -4.66
CA SER A 108 1.54 21.77 -5.41
C SER A 108 0.83 20.48 -5.75
N VAL A 109 -0.49 20.53 -5.84
CA VAL A 109 -1.33 19.45 -6.38
C VAL A 109 -1.93 19.91 -7.70
N GLU A 110 -1.95 19.04 -8.70
CA GLU A 110 -2.44 19.35 -10.04
C GLU A 110 -3.88 18.84 -10.22
N ARG A 111 -4.03 17.62 -10.72
CA ARG A 111 -5.33 17.00 -11.03
C ARG A 111 -5.28 15.50 -10.79
N ILE A 112 -6.45 14.88 -10.74
CA ILE A 112 -6.59 13.43 -10.82
C ILE A 112 -6.66 13.04 -12.28
N ILE A 113 -5.91 12.01 -12.65
CA ILE A 113 -5.96 11.39 -13.97
C ILE A 113 -6.41 9.94 -13.84
N ASN A 114 -7.12 9.46 -14.86
CA ASN A 114 -7.55 8.08 -14.95
C ASN A 114 -6.86 7.43 -16.15
N MET A 115 -6.19 6.30 -15.94
CA MET A 115 -5.44 5.58 -16.97
C MET A 115 -5.61 4.07 -16.85
N ASN A 116 -5.32 3.35 -17.93
CA ASN A 116 -5.24 1.89 -17.89
C ASN A 116 -3.91 1.47 -17.24
N TRP A 117 -3.93 0.39 -16.47
CA TRP A 117 -2.74 -0.21 -15.86
C TRP A 117 -1.65 -0.55 -16.88
N GLU A 118 -2.03 -0.88 -18.11
CA GLU A 118 -1.11 -1.15 -19.23
C GLU A 118 -0.15 0.02 -19.57
N ALA A 119 -0.55 1.27 -19.26
CA ALA A 119 0.28 2.46 -19.49
C ALA A 119 1.31 2.70 -18.36
N ILE A 120 1.32 1.84 -17.35
CA ILE A 120 2.20 1.93 -16.19
C ILE A 120 3.38 1.00 -16.41
N MET A 121 4.57 1.59 -16.47
CA MET A 121 5.80 0.86 -16.69
C MET A 121 6.51 0.58 -15.37
N PRO A 122 7.19 -0.57 -15.24
CA PRO A 122 8.06 -0.79 -14.10
C PRO A 122 9.14 0.29 -14.05
N PRO A 123 9.63 0.66 -12.85
CA PRO A 123 10.70 1.64 -12.73
C PRO A 123 11.95 1.14 -13.48
N PRO A 124 12.73 2.04 -14.09
CA PRO A 124 13.87 1.66 -14.92
C PRO A 124 14.90 0.83 -14.12
N GLN A 125 15.51 -0.15 -14.78
CA GLN A 125 16.53 -1.00 -14.15
C GLN A 125 17.72 -0.16 -13.69
N GLY A 126 18.11 -0.31 -12.42
CA GLY A 126 19.19 0.49 -11.81
C GLY A 126 18.72 1.58 -10.84
N SER A 127 17.41 1.81 -10.70
CA SER A 127 16.80 2.78 -9.74
C SER A 127 17.06 2.49 -8.25
N GLY A 128 17.88 1.49 -7.93
CA GLY A 128 18.18 1.03 -6.57
C GLY A 128 17.10 0.13 -5.96
N ARG A 129 17.51 -0.87 -5.16
CA ARG A 129 16.61 -1.78 -4.42
C ARG A 129 15.69 -1.06 -3.40
N SER A 130 15.96 0.22 -3.13
CA SER A 130 15.27 1.12 -2.22
C SER A 130 14.47 2.22 -2.93
N SER A 131 14.15 2.07 -4.22
CA SER A 131 13.31 3.06 -4.91
C SER A 131 11.96 3.17 -4.21
N TYR A 132 11.56 4.38 -3.81
CA TYR A 132 10.20 4.69 -3.34
C TYR A 132 9.19 4.69 -4.48
N LEU A 133 9.60 4.30 -5.69
CA LEU A 133 8.76 4.22 -6.87
C LEU A 133 8.08 2.86 -6.95
N THR A 134 6.76 2.86 -7.03
CA THR A 134 5.99 1.69 -7.45
C THR A 134 6.15 1.49 -8.95
N ALA A 135 6.10 2.58 -9.72
CA ALA A 135 6.13 2.55 -11.18
C ALA A 135 6.38 3.94 -11.77
N VAL A 136 6.52 4.00 -13.09
CA VAL A 136 6.60 5.24 -13.85
C VAL A 136 5.57 5.22 -14.99
N THR A 137 5.11 6.39 -15.39
CA THR A 137 4.23 6.54 -16.55
C THR A 137 4.55 7.84 -17.28
N GLU A 138 4.06 8.01 -18.51
CA GLU A 138 4.24 9.24 -19.28
C GLU A 138 2.89 9.93 -19.47
N ILE A 139 2.82 11.20 -19.09
CA ILE A 139 1.62 12.02 -19.23
C ILE A 139 2.03 13.31 -19.92
N GLU A 140 1.42 13.59 -21.08
CA GLU A 140 1.67 14.82 -21.86
C GLU A 140 3.15 15.00 -22.25
N GLY A 141 3.86 13.89 -22.49
CA GLY A 141 5.29 13.90 -22.82
C GLY A 141 6.21 14.15 -21.64
N GLU A 142 5.68 14.19 -20.41
CA GLU A 142 6.46 14.29 -19.18
C GLU A 142 6.41 12.96 -18.40
N LEU A 143 7.59 12.51 -17.94
CA LEU A 143 7.69 11.35 -17.06
C LEU A 143 7.06 11.68 -15.70
N VAL A 144 6.22 10.78 -15.20
CA VAL A 144 5.59 10.87 -13.89
C VAL A 144 5.99 9.66 -13.05
N GLU A 145 6.48 9.96 -11.85
CA GLU A 145 6.96 8.99 -10.87
C GLU A 145 5.86 8.65 -9.88
N ILE A 146 5.44 7.38 -9.82
CA ILE A 146 4.39 6.92 -8.92
C ILE A 146 5.02 6.49 -7.59
N LEU A 147 4.72 7.22 -6.52
CA LEU A 147 5.31 7.00 -5.20
C LEU A 147 4.55 5.97 -4.37
N ASP A 148 5.32 5.06 -3.75
CA ASP A 148 4.88 4.15 -2.71
C ASP A 148 4.96 4.84 -1.34
N VAL A 149 3.87 5.50 -0.97
CA VAL A 149 3.78 6.18 0.33
C VAL A 149 3.86 5.24 1.52
N GLU A 150 3.46 3.98 1.38
CA GLU A 150 3.49 3.02 2.49
C GLU A 150 4.92 2.65 2.82
N LYS A 151 5.77 2.48 1.78
CA LYS A 151 7.20 2.23 1.95
C LYS A 151 7.91 3.40 2.61
N ILE A 152 7.53 4.63 2.24
CA ILE A 152 8.04 5.85 2.88
C ILE A 152 7.63 5.88 4.35
N LEU A 153 6.37 5.57 4.67
CA LEU A 153 5.87 5.55 6.05
C LEU A 153 6.54 4.48 6.92
N ASP A 154 6.71 3.27 6.40
CA ASP A 154 7.36 2.17 7.13
C ASP A 154 8.83 2.49 7.45
N GLU A 155 9.52 3.25 6.61
CA GLU A 155 10.88 3.69 6.90
C GLU A 155 10.94 4.83 7.95
N ILE A 156 10.01 5.78 7.89
CA ILE A 156 9.99 6.93 8.79
C ILE A 156 9.48 6.55 10.19
N SER A 157 8.46 5.68 10.23
CA SER A 157 7.76 5.26 11.43
C SER A 157 7.32 3.80 11.30
N PRO A 158 8.25 2.84 11.43
CA PRO A 158 7.94 1.42 11.28
C PRO A 158 6.91 0.96 12.31
N VAL A 159 5.99 0.12 11.87
CA VAL A 159 5.02 -0.52 12.76
C VAL A 159 5.71 -1.64 13.54
N LYS A 160 5.42 -1.75 14.84
CA LYS A 160 5.85 -2.89 15.64
C LYS A 160 5.06 -4.13 15.23
N THR A 161 5.72 -5.05 14.54
CA THR A 161 5.14 -6.34 14.10
C THR A 161 5.40 -7.49 15.08
N SER A 162 5.96 -7.19 16.26
CA SER A 162 6.23 -8.22 17.27
C SER A 162 4.94 -8.74 17.88
N ILE A 163 4.72 -10.04 17.81
CA ILE A 163 3.64 -10.72 18.55
C ILE A 163 3.93 -10.61 20.05
N SER A 164 2.89 -10.38 20.86
CA SER A 164 3.03 -10.32 22.32
C SER A 164 3.41 -11.70 22.87
N LYS A 165 4.17 -11.74 23.97
CA LYS A 165 4.63 -13.01 24.55
C LYS A 165 3.44 -13.88 24.99
N GLU A 166 2.39 -13.24 25.50
CA GLU A 166 1.18 -13.92 25.94
C GLU A 166 0.47 -14.64 24.80
N LEU A 167 0.44 -14.04 23.60
CA LEU A 167 -0.14 -14.69 22.43
C LEU A 167 0.73 -15.86 21.95
N ASN A 168 2.07 -15.70 21.94
CA ASN A 168 2.98 -16.78 21.58
C ASN A 168 2.89 -18.00 22.51
N GLU A 169 2.68 -17.77 23.81
CA GLU A 169 2.55 -18.85 24.80
C GLU A 169 1.19 -19.55 24.74
N ALA A 170 0.14 -18.86 24.29
CA ALA A 170 -1.21 -19.42 24.16
C ALA A 170 -1.41 -20.23 22.86
N LEU A 171 -0.57 -20.05 21.85
CA LEU A 171 -0.70 -20.71 20.55
C LEU A 171 -0.21 -22.16 20.63
N THR A 172 -1.13 -23.10 20.46
CA THR A 172 -0.81 -24.53 20.27
C THR A 172 -0.70 -24.81 18.78
N ILE A 173 0.47 -24.52 18.21
CA ILE A 173 0.76 -24.86 16.81
C ILE A 173 1.38 -26.25 16.80
N ASP A 174 0.77 -27.18 16.08
CA ASP A 174 1.38 -28.49 15.82
C ASP A 174 2.60 -28.27 14.90
N ARG A 175 3.80 -28.31 15.49
CA ARG A 175 5.06 -27.99 14.82
C ARG A 175 5.60 -29.15 14.00
N GLU A 176 4.99 -30.33 14.06
CA GLU A 176 5.38 -31.50 13.26
C GLU A 176 4.72 -31.47 11.87
N GLN A 177 3.60 -30.75 11.73
CA GLN A 177 2.94 -30.54 10.45
C GLN A 177 3.51 -29.31 9.73
N HIS A 178 3.96 -29.52 8.50
CA HIS A 178 4.58 -28.51 7.65
C HIS A 178 3.49 -27.73 6.93
N TYR A 179 2.76 -26.90 7.67
CA TYR A 179 1.73 -26.04 7.08
C TYR A 179 2.33 -24.78 6.47
N HIS A 180 1.80 -24.43 5.30
CA HIS A 180 2.11 -23.20 4.61
C HIS A 180 0.95 -22.21 4.74
N ILE A 181 1.21 -21.02 5.27
CA ILE A 181 0.23 -19.93 5.21
C ILE A 181 0.47 -19.14 3.93
N MET A 182 -0.58 -18.94 3.13
CA MET A 182 -0.47 -18.07 1.95
C MET A 182 -0.85 -16.63 2.29
N VAL A 183 0.07 -15.70 2.04
CA VAL A 183 -0.13 -14.26 2.24
C VAL A 183 -0.17 -13.55 0.88
N ILE A 184 -1.26 -12.87 0.59
CA ILE A 184 -1.56 -12.27 -0.72
C ILE A 184 -1.86 -10.79 -0.51
N ASP A 185 -0.99 -9.93 -1.02
CA ASP A 185 -1.09 -8.49 -0.80
C ASP A 185 -0.24 -7.77 -1.86
N ASP A 186 -0.76 -6.73 -2.50
CA ASP A 186 -0.07 -5.96 -3.52
C ASP A 186 0.94 -4.96 -2.92
N SER A 187 0.72 -4.56 -1.67
CA SER A 187 1.66 -3.78 -0.88
C SER A 187 2.79 -4.68 -0.35
N ALA A 188 3.98 -4.51 -0.93
CA ALA A 188 5.19 -5.18 -0.46
C ALA A 188 5.52 -4.89 1.01
N VAL A 189 5.04 -3.75 1.55
CA VAL A 189 5.23 -3.37 2.95
C VAL A 189 4.28 -4.15 3.85
N ALA A 190 2.99 -4.14 3.56
CA ALA A 190 2.00 -4.89 4.33
C ALA A 190 2.31 -6.39 4.31
N ARG A 191 2.65 -6.94 3.14
CA ARG A 191 3.10 -8.33 2.99
C ARG A 191 4.29 -8.66 3.88
N LYS A 192 5.34 -7.81 3.90
CA LYS A 192 6.50 -7.99 4.80
C LYS A 192 6.13 -7.91 6.27
N GLN A 193 5.22 -7.02 6.65
CA GLN A 193 4.78 -6.89 8.04
C GLN A 193 4.01 -8.13 8.50
N ILE A 194 3.13 -8.67 7.66
CA ILE A 194 2.42 -9.93 7.92
C ILE A 194 3.44 -11.07 8.05
N ILE A 195 4.37 -11.20 7.10
CA ILE A 195 5.43 -12.21 7.13
C ILE A 195 6.22 -12.13 8.44
N ARG A 196 6.74 -10.96 8.81
CA ARG A 196 7.50 -10.78 10.06
C ARG A 196 6.70 -11.15 11.31
N SER A 197 5.38 -10.89 11.28
CA SER A 197 4.50 -11.26 12.39
C SER A 197 4.38 -12.78 12.47
N LEU A 198 4.10 -13.44 11.35
CA LEU A 198 3.91 -14.90 11.27
C LEU A 198 5.20 -15.71 11.41
N GLU A 199 6.34 -15.21 10.95
CA GLU A 199 7.66 -15.85 11.11
C GLU A 199 8.01 -16.05 12.59
N SER A 200 7.54 -15.15 13.47
CA SER A 200 7.73 -15.31 14.92
C SER A 200 7.02 -16.55 15.51
N LEU A 201 6.10 -17.15 14.74
CA LEU A 201 5.38 -18.39 15.07
C LEU A 201 6.04 -19.64 14.46
N ASN A 202 7.15 -19.49 13.74
CA ASN A 202 7.89 -20.58 13.09
C ASN A 202 7.07 -21.34 12.03
N LEU A 203 6.20 -20.63 11.32
CA LEU A 203 5.35 -21.12 10.23
C LEU A 203 6.03 -20.93 8.87
N GLN A 204 5.76 -21.82 7.92
CA GLN A 204 6.14 -21.62 6.52
C GLN A 204 5.13 -20.69 5.85
N ILE A 205 5.63 -19.79 5.00
CA ILE A 205 4.81 -18.74 4.41
C ILE A 205 5.07 -18.68 2.92
N ASP A 206 4.02 -18.90 2.14
CA ASP A 206 4.00 -18.63 0.72
C ASP A 206 3.40 -17.25 0.46
N THR A 207 3.88 -16.58 -0.58
CA THR A 207 3.48 -15.20 -0.86
C THR A 207 3.06 -15.03 -2.29
N ALA A 208 2.09 -14.15 -2.55
CA ALA A 208 1.72 -13.69 -3.89
C ALA A 208 1.44 -12.18 -3.86
N LYS A 209 1.64 -11.49 -4.99
CA LYS A 209 1.44 -10.04 -5.10
C LYS A 209 0.02 -9.63 -5.48
N ASP A 210 -0.78 -10.57 -5.99
CA ASP A 210 -2.17 -10.36 -6.40
C ASP A 210 -2.92 -11.71 -6.40
N GLY A 211 -4.24 -11.67 -6.60
CA GLY A 211 -5.04 -12.88 -6.64
C GLY A 211 -4.71 -13.80 -7.82
N ARG A 212 -4.19 -13.26 -8.93
CA ARG A 212 -3.90 -14.04 -10.13
C ARG A 212 -2.70 -14.95 -9.89
N GLU A 213 -1.61 -14.39 -9.37
CA GLU A 213 -0.41 -15.12 -8.97
C GLU A 213 -0.74 -16.17 -7.89
N ALA A 214 -1.59 -15.82 -6.91
CA ALA A 214 -2.01 -16.75 -5.89
C ALA A 214 -2.79 -17.94 -6.46
N LEU A 215 -3.75 -17.67 -7.36
CA LEU A 215 -4.55 -18.72 -8.00
C LEU A 215 -3.69 -19.64 -8.86
N GLU A 216 -2.69 -19.11 -9.57
CA GLU A 216 -1.75 -19.92 -10.35
C GLU A 216 -0.91 -20.85 -9.46
N LYS A 217 -0.45 -20.35 -8.29
CA LYS A 217 0.26 -21.16 -7.29
C LYS A 217 -0.62 -22.27 -6.73
N LEU A 218 -1.84 -21.95 -6.32
CA LEU A 218 -2.81 -22.92 -5.79
C LEU A 218 -3.14 -24.00 -6.83
N LYS A 219 -3.34 -23.62 -8.10
CA LYS A 219 -3.57 -24.57 -9.20
C LYS A 219 -2.37 -25.47 -9.47
N SER A 220 -1.15 -24.96 -9.30
CA SER A 220 0.07 -25.78 -9.41
C SER A 220 0.14 -26.83 -8.30
N ILE A 221 -0.25 -26.48 -7.08
CA ILE A 221 -0.27 -27.40 -5.93
C ILE A 221 -1.41 -28.43 -6.10
N ALA A 222 -2.60 -27.99 -6.53
CA ALA A 222 -3.75 -28.84 -6.82
C ALA A 222 -3.49 -29.85 -7.97
N ALA A 223 -2.42 -29.66 -8.76
CA ALA A 223 -1.99 -30.63 -9.77
C ALA A 223 -1.31 -31.86 -9.14
N GLU A 224 -0.72 -31.71 -7.96
CA GLU A 224 0.06 -32.75 -7.28
C GLU A 224 -0.71 -33.41 -6.11
N MET A 225 -1.81 -32.81 -5.67
CA MET A 225 -2.64 -33.32 -4.57
C MET A 225 -4.15 -33.15 -4.81
N ASP A 226 -4.96 -33.82 -3.98
CA ASP A 226 -6.42 -33.81 -4.07
C ASP A 226 -7.10 -32.87 -3.08
N ASP A 227 -6.39 -32.43 -2.03
CA ASP A 227 -6.88 -31.47 -1.03
C ASP A 227 -5.75 -30.49 -0.69
N VAL A 228 -5.80 -29.29 -1.28
CA VAL A 228 -4.82 -28.23 -1.07
C VAL A 228 -4.87 -27.70 0.36
N SER A 229 -5.99 -27.83 1.07
CA SER A 229 -6.14 -27.32 2.43
C SER A 229 -5.28 -28.03 3.46
N VAL A 230 -4.77 -29.22 3.12
CA VAL A 230 -3.79 -29.96 3.93
C VAL A 230 -2.44 -29.24 3.97
N GLU A 231 -2.00 -28.68 2.85
CA GLU A 231 -0.73 -27.94 2.75
C GLU A 231 -0.93 -26.47 3.08
N ILE A 232 -2.00 -25.85 2.56
CA ILE A 232 -2.35 -24.44 2.75
C ILE A 232 -3.70 -24.33 3.48
N PRO A 233 -3.73 -24.47 4.82
CA PRO A 233 -4.97 -24.40 5.59
C PRO A 233 -5.49 -22.96 5.77
N LEU A 234 -4.65 -21.95 5.49
CA LEU A 234 -4.99 -20.55 5.73
C LEU A 234 -4.44 -19.63 4.63
N ILE A 235 -5.34 -18.78 4.13
CA ILE A 235 -5.01 -17.68 3.22
C ILE A 235 -5.34 -16.35 3.89
N ILE A 236 -4.37 -15.45 3.92
CA ILE A 236 -4.52 -14.06 4.33
C ILE A 236 -4.39 -13.20 3.07
N SER A 237 -5.45 -12.48 2.72
CA SER A 237 -5.50 -11.68 1.48
C SER A 237 -5.96 -10.26 1.76
N ASP A 238 -5.26 -9.28 1.20
CA ASP A 238 -5.80 -7.94 1.03
C ASP A 238 -7.05 -7.98 0.13
N ILE A 239 -7.96 -7.04 0.31
CA ILE A 239 -9.23 -7.01 -0.43
C ILE A 239 -9.04 -6.48 -1.84
N GLU A 240 -8.24 -5.42 -2.00
CA GLU A 240 -8.11 -4.62 -3.22
C GLU A 240 -6.74 -4.84 -3.85
N MET A 241 -6.66 -5.80 -4.77
CA MET A 241 -5.43 -6.13 -5.47
C MET A 241 -5.57 -5.88 -6.99
N PRO A 242 -4.50 -5.48 -7.69
CA PRO A 242 -4.51 -5.37 -9.15
C PRO A 242 -4.69 -6.74 -9.80
N GLU A 243 -5.11 -6.77 -11.08
CA GLU A 243 -5.35 -7.98 -11.89
C GLU A 243 -6.49 -8.89 -11.39
N MET A 244 -6.49 -9.26 -10.11
CA MET A 244 -7.52 -10.08 -9.47
C MET A 244 -7.66 -9.72 -7.99
N ASP A 245 -8.84 -9.23 -7.61
CA ASP A 245 -9.19 -8.90 -6.24
C ASP A 245 -9.49 -10.14 -5.37
N ARG A 246 -9.64 -9.92 -4.06
CA ARG A 246 -9.96 -11.02 -3.11
C ARG A 246 -11.29 -11.69 -3.40
N TYR A 247 -12.30 -10.95 -3.85
CA TYR A 247 -13.63 -11.49 -4.08
C TYR A 247 -13.60 -12.52 -5.22
N THR A 248 -12.93 -12.16 -6.31
CA THR A 248 -12.71 -13.01 -7.48
C THR A 248 -11.85 -14.20 -7.10
N LEU A 249 -10.72 -13.99 -6.41
CA LEU A 249 -9.87 -15.07 -5.93
C LEU A 249 -10.65 -16.06 -5.04
N THR A 250 -11.39 -15.56 -4.06
CA THR A 250 -12.15 -16.41 -3.13
C THR A 250 -13.24 -17.20 -3.86
N ALA A 251 -13.88 -16.60 -4.87
CA ALA A 251 -14.87 -17.28 -5.70
C ALA A 251 -14.24 -18.39 -6.54
N GLU A 252 -13.10 -18.13 -7.18
CA GLU A 252 -12.35 -19.13 -7.95
C GLU A 252 -11.93 -20.32 -7.07
N ILE A 253 -11.34 -20.05 -5.89
CA ILE A 253 -10.93 -21.10 -4.95
C ILE A 253 -12.12 -21.95 -4.50
N ARG A 254 -13.25 -21.33 -4.14
CA ARG A 254 -14.43 -22.07 -3.65
C ARG A 254 -15.17 -22.86 -4.74
N ASN A 255 -14.98 -22.51 -6.00
CA ASN A 255 -15.55 -23.23 -7.13
C ASN A 255 -14.68 -24.41 -7.57
N ASP A 256 -13.44 -24.50 -7.08
CA ASP A 256 -12.56 -25.65 -7.27
C ASP A 256 -12.80 -26.68 -6.14
N PRO A 257 -13.08 -27.95 -6.45
CA PRO A 257 -13.30 -28.98 -5.43
C PRO A 257 -12.02 -29.48 -4.75
N LYS A 258 -10.83 -29.10 -5.24
CA LYS A 258 -9.52 -29.51 -4.70
C LYS A 258 -8.95 -28.52 -3.67
#